data_AF-A0A521X5H4-F1
#
_entry.id   AF-A0A521X5H4-F1
#
_cell.length_a   1.000
_cell.length_b   1.000
_cell.length_c   1.000
_cell.angle_alpha   90.00
_cell.angle_beta   90.00
_cell.angle_gamma   90.00
#
_symmetry.space_group_name_H-M   'P 1'
#
loop_
_entity.id
_entity.type
_entity.pdbx_description
1 polymer ?
#
loop_
_entity_poly.entity_id
_entity_poly.type
_entity_poly.pdbx_seq_one_letter_code
_entity_poly.pdbx_strand_id
1 'polypeptide(L)'
;TNDLDLPTLRVLEEALIAFKGCVIAMSHDRYFLNRVCNGILAFEGDGYVHFSEGDYDYYLEKRNIRIAEKLASAQSLKKQTEPVLTRKTKPASKLKWKEKKELETIEQDIMNAESEVKRFEAMFSLPDFYEKHGTQINQLTKELSDAKQNVERLYARWHELEEMSKEAGG
;
A
#
# COMPACT_ATOMS: atom_id res chain seq x y z
N THR A 1 7.39 -15.72 -0.47
CA THR A 1 8.04 -16.89 -1.10
C THR A 1 9.54 -16.67 -1.04
N ASN A 2 10.18 -16.97 0.08
CA ASN A 2 11.63 -17.05 0.14
C ASN A 2 11.99 -18.14 1.15
N ASP A 3 12.28 -19.32 0.63
CA ASP A 3 12.53 -20.56 1.37
C ASP A 3 14.03 -20.88 1.39
N LEU A 4 14.88 -19.87 1.56
CA LEU A 4 16.33 -20.02 1.70
C LEU A 4 16.71 -20.00 3.19
N ASP A 5 17.46 -21.00 3.61
CA ASP A 5 18.03 -21.07 4.94
C ASP A 5 19.11 -19.99 5.14
N LEU A 6 19.26 -19.51 6.38
CA LEU A 6 20.16 -18.41 6.73
C LEU A 6 21.62 -18.61 6.24
N PRO A 7 22.23 -19.80 6.33
CA PRO A 7 23.56 -20.04 5.78
C PRO A 7 23.64 -19.83 4.27
N THR A 8 22.65 -20.33 3.52
CA THR A 8 22.62 -20.18 2.06
C THR A 8 22.44 -18.72 1.65
N LEU A 9 21.65 -17.94 2.39
CA LEU A 9 21.55 -16.49 2.18
C LEU A 9 22.90 -15.79 2.35
N ARG A 10 23.71 -16.18 3.34
CA ARG A 10 25.04 -15.58 3.53
C ARG A 10 25.99 -15.83 2.37
N VAL A 11 26.03 -17.07 1.87
CA VAL A 11 26.86 -17.41 0.71
C VAL A 11 26.40 -16.63 -0.52
N LEU A 12 25.09 -16.45 -0.69
CA LEU A 12 24.52 -15.64 -1.76
C LEU A 12 24.91 -14.15 -1.62
N GLU A 13 24.80 -13.58 -0.42
CA GLU A 13 25.23 -12.21 -0.12
C GLU A 13 26.70 -12.00 -0.52
N GLU A 14 27.60 -12.89 -0.09
CA GLU A 14 29.03 -12.82 -0.42
C GLU A 14 29.30 -12.96 -1.93
N ALA A 15 28.62 -13.90 -2.59
CA ALA A 15 28.75 -14.11 -4.03
C ALA A 15 28.31 -12.87 -4.83
N LEU A 16 27.23 -12.22 -4.41
CA LEU A 16 26.72 -11.00 -5.06
C LEU A 16 27.64 -9.80 -4.83
N ILE A 17 28.22 -9.66 -3.63
CA ILE A 17 29.20 -8.60 -3.35
C ILE A 17 30.49 -8.80 -4.15
N ALA A 18 30.94 -10.05 -4.32
CA ALA A 18 32.14 -10.37 -5.09
C ALA A 18 31.91 -10.31 -6.62
N PHE A 19 30.67 -10.24 -7.07
CA PHE A 19 30.32 -10.22 -8.49
C PHE A 19 30.75 -8.90 -9.14
N LYS A 20 31.56 -8.98 -10.19
CA LYS A 20 32.13 -7.80 -10.87
C LYS A 20 31.20 -7.15 -11.91
N GLY A 21 29.99 -7.67 -12.08
CA GLY A 21 29.00 -7.13 -13.01
C GLY A 21 27.95 -6.26 -12.32
N CYS A 22 26.94 -5.85 -13.10
CA CYS A 22 25.75 -5.19 -12.56
C CYS A 22 24.69 -6.24 -12.22
N VAL A 23 24.06 -6.10 -11.05
CA VAL A 23 22.95 -6.95 -10.61
C VAL A 23 21.77 -6.07 -10.27
N ILE A 24 20.60 -6.43 -10.78
CA ILE A 24 19.32 -5.88 -10.35
C ILE A 24 18.61 -6.99 -9.59
N ALA A 25 18.36 -6.76 -8.30
CA ALA A 25 17.68 -7.71 -7.42
C ALA A 25 16.38 -7.10 -6.89
N MET A 26 15.32 -7.91 -6.86
CA MET A 26 14.05 -7.56 -6.22
C MET A 26 13.87 -8.48 -5.01
N SER A 27 13.78 -7.89 -3.83
CA SER A 27 13.57 -8.63 -2.57
C SER A 27 12.62 -7.88 -1.65
N HIS A 28 11.90 -8.61 -0.83
CA HIS A 28 11.11 -8.07 0.27
C HIS A 28 11.88 -8.05 1.60
N ASP A 29 13.08 -8.67 1.65
CA ASP A 29 13.93 -8.68 2.84
C ASP A 29 14.81 -7.43 2.88
N ARG A 30 14.53 -6.56 3.85
CA ARG A 30 15.24 -5.29 4.06
C ARG A 30 16.70 -5.51 4.45
N TYR A 31 17.02 -6.55 5.21
CA TYR A 31 18.38 -6.82 5.64
C TYR A 31 19.26 -7.28 4.48
N PHE A 32 18.71 -8.10 3.58
CA PHE A 32 19.38 -8.48 2.34
C PHE A 32 19.65 -7.26 1.46
N LEU A 33 18.62 -6.43 1.24
CA LEU A 33 18.76 -5.20 0.44
C LEU A 33 19.82 -4.26 1.03
N ASN A 34 19.82 -4.05 2.35
CA ASN A 34 20.81 -3.21 3.02
C ASN A 34 22.25 -3.73 2.89
N ARG A 35 22.45 -5.04 2.84
CA ARG A 35 23.80 -5.64 2.78
C ARG A 35 24.37 -5.72 1.38
N VAL A 36 23.53 -5.92 0.38
CA VAL A 36 23.96 -6.25 -0.99
C VAL A 36 23.76 -5.09 -1.96
N CYS A 37 22.71 -4.29 -1.78
CA CYS A 37 22.40 -3.20 -2.71
C CYS A 37 23.17 -1.92 -2.35
N ASN A 38 23.67 -1.26 -3.39
CA ASN A 38 24.37 0.03 -3.34
C ASN A 38 23.52 1.19 -3.88
N GLY A 39 22.33 0.89 -4.40
CA GLY A 39 21.31 1.85 -4.76
C GLY A 39 19.94 1.21 -4.77
N ILE A 40 18.93 2.01 -4.47
CA ILE A 40 17.53 1.59 -4.40
C ILE A 40 16.74 2.28 -5.49
N LEU A 41 16.13 1.47 -6.35
CA LEU A 41 15.15 1.92 -7.32
C LEU A 41 13.76 1.71 -6.73
N ALA A 42 13.12 2.79 -6.31
CA ALA A 42 11.83 2.76 -5.64
C ALA A 42 10.70 3.23 -6.56
N PHE A 43 9.66 2.41 -6.64
CA PHE A 43 8.40 2.77 -7.29
C PHE A 43 7.50 3.45 -6.25
N GLU A 44 7.33 4.77 -6.33
CA GLU A 44 6.59 5.56 -5.33
C GLU A 44 5.14 5.85 -5.75
N GLY A 45 4.61 5.14 -6.75
CA GLY A 45 3.25 5.32 -7.29
C GLY A 45 3.21 6.21 -8.54
N ASP A 46 2.07 6.21 -9.24
CA ASP A 46 1.81 7.00 -10.46
C ASP A 46 2.88 6.87 -11.57
N GLY A 47 3.57 5.72 -11.64
CA GLY A 47 4.68 5.49 -12.59
C GLY A 47 5.95 6.29 -12.28
N TYR A 48 6.01 6.97 -11.13
CA TYR A 48 7.21 7.68 -10.69
C TYR A 48 8.20 6.70 -10.06
N VAL A 49 9.40 6.68 -10.63
CA VAL A 49 10.53 5.89 -10.15
C VAL A 49 11.57 6.83 -9.55
N HIS A 50 11.89 6.62 -8.29
CA HIS A 50 12.92 7.36 -7.58
C HIS A 50 14.15 6.48 -7.40
N PHE A 51 15.31 6.98 -7.83
CA PHE A 51 16.58 6.35 -7.54
C PHE A 51 17.25 7.06 -6.35
N SER A 52 17.61 6.27 -5.34
CA SER A 52 18.41 6.73 -4.20
C SER A 52 19.71 5.93 -4.15
N GLU A 53 20.84 6.62 -4.19
CA GLU A 53 22.16 6.03 -3.94
C GLU A 53 22.32 5.75 -2.45
N GLY A 54 22.82 4.55 -2.11
CA GLY A 54 22.90 4.05 -0.73
C GLY A 54 22.03 2.83 -0.48
N ASP A 55 22.03 2.39 0.78
CA ASP A 55 21.26 1.25 1.24
C ASP A 55 19.75 1.55 1.36
N TYR A 56 18.98 0.54 1.73
CA TYR A 56 17.53 0.65 1.87
C TYR A 56 17.08 1.53 3.04
N ASP A 57 17.81 1.52 4.15
CA ASP A 57 17.51 2.36 5.31
C ASP A 57 17.71 3.85 4.98
N TYR A 58 18.79 4.18 4.26
CA TYR A 58 19.05 5.53 3.78
C TYR A 58 17.97 6.02 2.82
N TYR A 59 17.52 5.16 1.90
CA TYR A 59 16.37 5.46 1.04
C TYR A 59 15.11 5.75 1.87
N LEU A 60 14.79 4.92 2.87
CA LEU A 60 13.62 5.10 3.74
C LEU A 60 13.65 6.43 4.49
N GLU A 61 14.80 6.79 5.05
CA GLU A 61 14.98 8.07 5.75
C GLU A 61 14.70 9.25 4.81
N LYS A 62 15.35 9.27 3.64
CA LYS A 62 15.14 10.32 2.63
C LYS A 62 13.71 10.39 2.14
N ARG A 63 13.04 9.24 1.97
CA ARG A 63 11.63 9.18 1.57
C ARG A 63 10.75 9.83 2.63
N ASN A 64 10.95 9.52 3.90
CA ASN A 64 10.17 10.09 5.00
C ASN A 64 10.33 11.61 5.10
N ILE A 65 11.56 12.12 4.94
CA ILE A 65 11.83 13.56 4.90
C ILE A 65 11.07 14.22 3.73
N ARG A 66 11.18 13.67 2.51
CA ARG A 66 10.46 14.20 1.33
C ARG A 66 8.94 14.20 1.51
N ILE A 67 8.37 13.14 2.11
CA ILE A 67 6.93 13.07 2.38
C ILE A 67 6.54 14.12 3.43
N ALA A 68 7.32 14.27 4.50
CA ALA A 68 7.06 15.27 5.54
C ALA A 68 7.12 16.70 4.99
N GLU A 69 8.11 17.02 4.16
CA GLU A 69 8.23 18.31 3.48
C GLU A 69 7.04 18.60 2.55
N LYS A 70 6.62 17.59 1.76
CA LYS A 70 5.42 17.70 0.91
C LYS A 70 4.16 17.99 1.74
N LEU A 71 3.98 17.30 2.86
CA LEU A 71 2.83 17.53 3.75
C LEU A 71 2.87 18.92 4.40
N ALA A 72 4.04 19.37 4.86
CA ALA A 72 4.22 20.71 5.44
C ALA A 72 3.93 21.83 4.43
N SER A 73 4.38 21.66 3.18
CA SER A 73 4.11 22.62 2.09
C SER A 73 2.63 22.65 1.68
N ALA A 74 1.93 21.51 1.71
CA ALA A 74 0.49 21.44 1.43
C ALA A 74 -0.36 22.08 2.54
N GLN A 75 0.07 21.96 3.81
CA GLN A 75 -0.64 22.58 4.95
C GLN A 75 -0.47 24.10 5.00
N SER A 76 0.69 24.61 4.60
CA SER A 76 0.94 26.06 4.53
C SER A 76 0.12 26.74 3.42
N LEU A 77 -0.20 26.04 2.33
CA LEU A 77 -1.12 26.52 1.29
C LEU A 77 -2.59 26.56 1.74
N LYS A 78 -3.04 25.63 2.59
CA LYS A 78 -4.44 25.61 3.10
C LYS A 78 -4.74 26.66 4.17
N LYS A 79 -3.73 27.26 4.81
CA LYS A 79 -3.92 28.20 5.92
C LYS A 79 -4.27 29.63 5.51
N GLN A 80 -4.41 29.92 4.20
CA GLN A 80 -4.76 31.26 3.69
C GLN A 80 -6.20 31.42 3.19
N THR A 81 -7.05 30.39 3.28
CA THR A 81 -8.48 30.52 2.92
C THR A 81 -9.37 29.83 3.94
N GLU A 82 -9.60 30.48 5.08
CA GLU A 82 -10.84 30.31 5.82
C GLU A 82 -11.35 31.67 6.31
N PRO A 83 -12.56 32.09 5.92
CA PRO A 83 -13.46 32.70 6.87
C PRO A 83 -14.26 31.59 7.57
N VAL A 84 -14.12 31.61 8.89
CA VAL A 84 -14.94 30.86 9.85
C VAL A 84 -16.41 31.16 9.62
N LEU A 85 -17.20 30.13 9.33
CA LEU A 85 -18.63 30.12 9.63
C LEU A 85 -19.00 28.81 10.32
N THR A 86 -19.10 28.94 11.64
CA THR A 86 -19.75 28.00 12.54
C THR A 86 -21.10 27.55 12.01
N ARG A 87 -21.33 26.24 11.92
CA ARG A 87 -22.67 25.69 12.03
C ARG A 87 -22.68 24.48 12.96
N LYS A 88 -23.09 24.74 14.21
CA LYS A 88 -23.63 23.73 15.11
C LYS A 88 -24.81 23.06 14.41
N THR A 89 -24.87 21.73 14.44
CA THR A 89 -26.02 20.95 14.97
C THR A 89 -25.79 19.45 14.78
N LYS A 90 -25.65 18.72 15.89
CA LYS A 90 -26.40 17.48 16.14
C LYS A 90 -27.61 17.90 17.02
N PRO A 91 -28.73 17.15 17.11
CA PRO A 91 -28.81 15.69 16.96
C PRO A 91 -30.05 15.16 16.19
N ALA A 92 -30.05 13.86 15.85
CA ALA A 92 -31.14 12.92 16.14
C ALA A 92 -31.06 11.65 15.26
N SER A 93 -30.62 10.56 15.90
CA SER A 93 -31.17 9.19 15.84
C SER A 93 -32.40 8.98 14.95
N LYS A 94 -32.19 8.46 13.73
CA LYS A 94 -33.22 7.78 12.91
C LYS A 94 -32.65 6.71 11.98
N LEU A 95 -31.60 5.96 12.35
CA LEU A 95 -30.94 5.09 11.34
C LEU A 95 -30.48 3.69 11.78
N LYS A 96 -30.85 3.19 12.96
CA LYS A 96 -30.53 1.79 13.38
C LYS A 96 -30.91 0.72 12.34
N TRP A 97 -31.93 0.94 11.50
CA TRP A 97 -32.30 0.02 10.42
C TRP A 97 -31.38 0.09 9.19
N LYS A 98 -30.95 1.28 8.78
CA LYS A 98 -30.08 1.44 7.60
C LYS A 98 -28.67 0.94 7.89
N GLU A 99 -28.16 1.23 9.10
CA GLU A 99 -26.84 0.79 9.56
C GLU A 99 -26.78 -0.74 9.64
N LYS A 100 -27.84 -1.38 10.13
CA LYS A 100 -27.93 -2.86 10.19
C LYS A 100 -27.96 -3.50 8.80
N LYS A 101 -28.68 -2.89 7.84
CA LYS A 101 -28.74 -3.36 6.46
C LYS A 101 -27.42 -3.10 5.71
N GLU A 102 -26.72 -2.01 6.03
CA GLU A 102 -25.38 -1.69 5.52
C GLU A 102 -24.36 -2.71 6.02
N LEU A 103 -24.44 -3.13 7.30
CA LEU A 103 -23.59 -4.18 7.87
C LEU A 103 -23.79 -5.55 7.21
N GLU A 104 -25.03 -5.89 6.84
CA GLU A 104 -25.33 -7.12 6.08
C GLU A 104 -24.77 -7.07 4.65
N THR A 105 -24.76 -5.88 4.03
CA THR A 105 -24.32 -5.73 2.64
C THR A 105 -22.80 -5.57 2.54
N ILE A 106 -22.17 -4.93 3.53
CA ILE A 106 -20.73 -4.64 3.51
C ILE A 106 -19.90 -5.93 3.60
N GLU A 107 -20.38 -6.98 4.27
CA GLU A 107 -19.73 -8.29 4.26
C GLU A 107 -19.66 -8.87 2.84
N GLN A 108 -20.76 -8.79 2.09
CA GLN A 108 -20.81 -9.24 0.70
C GLN A 108 -19.91 -8.36 -0.19
N ASP A 109 -19.88 -7.05 0.05
CA ASP A 109 -19.02 -6.11 -0.68
C ASP A 109 -17.53 -6.38 -0.41
N ILE A 110 -17.16 -6.70 0.84
CA ILE A 110 -15.81 -7.14 1.21
C ILE A 110 -15.46 -8.43 0.46
N MET A 111 -16.31 -9.45 0.51
CA MET A 111 -16.07 -10.72 -0.19
C MET A 111 -15.89 -10.53 -1.70
N ASN A 112 -16.68 -9.65 -2.32
CA ASN A 112 -16.56 -9.33 -3.74
C ASN A 112 -15.25 -8.60 -4.04
N ALA A 113 -14.88 -7.62 -3.21
CA ALA A 113 -13.64 -6.85 -3.37
C ALA A 113 -12.40 -7.74 -3.16
N GLU A 114 -12.41 -8.63 -2.17
CA GLU A 114 -11.34 -9.61 -1.96
C GLU A 114 -11.22 -10.61 -3.12
N SER A 115 -12.35 -11.04 -3.67
CA SER A 115 -12.37 -11.94 -4.84
C SER A 115 -11.74 -11.28 -6.06
N GLU A 116 -12.01 -9.99 -6.28
CA GLU A 116 -11.37 -9.23 -7.37
C GLU A 116 -9.86 -9.08 -7.14
N VAL A 117 -9.43 -8.74 -5.91
CA VAL A 117 -7.99 -8.70 -5.57
C VAL A 117 -7.33 -10.05 -5.85
N LYS A 118 -7.96 -11.14 -5.41
CA LYS A 118 -7.46 -12.51 -5.63
C LYS A 118 -7.39 -12.87 -7.11
N ARG A 119 -8.34 -12.40 -7.93
CA ARG A 119 -8.32 -12.57 -9.38
C ARG A 119 -7.13 -11.85 -10.01
N PHE A 120 -6.89 -10.61 -9.61
CA PHE A 120 -5.74 -9.86 -10.09
C PHE A 120 -4.44 -10.53 -9.64
N GLU A 121 -4.29 -10.91 -8.38
CA GLU A 121 -3.09 -11.60 -7.90
C GLU A 121 -2.82 -12.93 -8.62
N ALA A 122 -3.87 -13.71 -8.91
CA ALA A 122 -3.76 -14.93 -9.70
C ALA A 122 -3.30 -14.65 -11.13
N MET A 123 -3.80 -13.56 -11.74
CA MET A 123 -3.39 -13.14 -13.08
C MET A 123 -1.92 -12.70 -13.11
N PHE A 124 -1.46 -11.97 -12.10
CA PHE A 124 -0.07 -11.54 -11.94
C PHE A 124 0.90 -12.69 -11.64
N SER A 125 0.40 -13.84 -11.17
CA SER A 125 1.19 -15.04 -10.89
C SER A 125 1.46 -15.90 -12.14
N LEU A 126 0.76 -15.64 -13.26
CA LEU A 126 0.96 -16.39 -14.50
C LEU A 126 2.30 -16.04 -15.16
N PRO A 127 3.14 -17.03 -15.56
CA PRO A 127 4.44 -16.77 -16.18
C PRO A 127 4.37 -15.93 -17.46
N ASP A 128 3.36 -16.18 -18.30
CA ASP A 128 3.14 -15.48 -19.57
C ASP A 128 2.61 -14.03 -19.41
N PHE A 129 2.22 -13.64 -18.19
CA PHE A 129 1.52 -12.38 -17.97
C PHE A 129 2.41 -11.17 -18.26
N TYR A 130 3.65 -11.20 -17.78
CA TYR A 130 4.61 -10.11 -17.96
C TYR A 130 5.06 -9.98 -19.42
N GLU A 131 5.07 -11.08 -20.18
CA GLU A 131 5.38 -11.06 -21.61
C GLU A 131 4.25 -10.48 -22.47
N LYS A 132 3.00 -10.81 -22.15
CA LYS A 132 1.82 -10.38 -22.93
C LYS A 132 1.29 -9.01 -22.54
N HIS A 133 1.45 -8.62 -21.28
CA HIS A 133 0.89 -7.39 -20.72
C HIS A 133 1.93 -6.36 -20.31
N GLY A 134 3.18 -6.49 -20.77
CA GLY A 134 4.29 -5.59 -20.40
C GLY A 134 3.97 -4.09 -20.49
N THR A 135 3.21 -3.65 -21.51
CA THR A 135 2.79 -2.25 -21.70
C THR A 135 1.62 -1.83 -20.79
N GLN A 136 0.86 -2.79 -20.27
CA GLN A 136 -0.32 -2.59 -19.42
C GLN A 136 -0.03 -2.88 -17.93
N ILE A 137 1.17 -3.36 -17.58
CA ILE A 137 1.57 -3.66 -16.19
C ILE A 137 1.27 -2.49 -15.27
N ASN A 138 1.65 -1.27 -15.65
CA ASN A 138 1.42 -0.09 -14.81
C ASN A 138 -0.07 0.14 -14.50
N GLN A 139 -0.93 -0.07 -15.49
CA GLN A 139 -2.38 0.07 -15.31
C GLN A 139 -2.94 -1.05 -14.42
N LEU A 140 -2.52 -2.30 -14.67
CA LEU A 140 -2.98 -3.47 -13.91
C LEU A 140 -2.48 -3.44 -12.46
N THR A 141 -1.26 -2.94 -12.22
CA THR A 141 -0.70 -2.77 -10.87
C THR A 141 -1.43 -1.66 -10.12
N LYS A 142 -1.82 -0.59 -10.83
CA LYS A 142 -2.67 0.46 -10.26
C LYS A 142 -4.05 -0.09 -9.89
N GLU A 143 -4.70 -0.83 -10.78
CA GLU A 143 -5.99 -1.47 -10.51
C GLU A 143 -5.91 -2.45 -9.33
N LEU A 144 -4.85 -3.24 -9.21
CA LEU A 144 -4.61 -4.11 -8.06
C LEU A 144 -4.45 -3.30 -6.76
N SER A 145 -3.70 -2.21 -6.80
CA SER A 145 -3.51 -1.30 -5.65
C SER A 145 -4.84 -0.65 -5.22
N ASP A 146 -5.61 -0.15 -6.19
CA ASP A 146 -6.91 0.49 -5.95
C ASP A 146 -7.92 -0.52 -5.37
N ALA A 147 -7.91 -1.76 -5.89
CA ALA A 147 -8.73 -2.85 -5.37
C ALA A 147 -8.36 -3.21 -3.91
N LYS A 148 -7.06 -3.26 -3.59
CA LYS A 148 -6.58 -3.50 -2.21
C LYS A 148 -6.97 -2.37 -1.26
N GLN A 149 -6.82 -1.12 -1.66
CA GLN A 149 -7.30 0.02 -0.88
C GLN A 149 -8.81 0.01 -0.69
N ASN A 150 -9.57 -0.45 -1.69
CA ASN A 150 -11.01 -0.60 -1.56
C ASN A 150 -11.38 -1.63 -0.48
N VAL A 151 -10.71 -2.78 -0.45
CA VAL A 151 -10.87 -3.80 0.60
C VAL A 151 -10.57 -3.20 1.98
N GLU A 152 -9.44 -2.52 2.13
CA GLU A 152 -9.04 -1.89 3.40
C GLU A 152 -10.08 -0.86 3.87
N ARG A 153 -10.60 -0.03 2.95
CA ARG A 153 -11.65 0.94 3.24
C ARG A 153 -12.96 0.29 3.66
N LEU A 154 -13.36 -0.80 3.01
CA LEU A 154 -14.57 -1.54 3.38
C LEU A 154 -14.44 -2.16 4.77
N TYR A 155 -13.27 -2.73 5.09
CA TYR A 155 -12.99 -3.24 6.42
C TYR A 155 -13.00 -2.15 7.50
N ALA A 156 -12.38 -0.99 7.24
CA ALA A 156 -12.42 0.15 8.16
C ALA A 156 -13.87 0.61 8.42
N ARG A 157 -14.69 0.66 7.37
CA ARG A 157 -16.10 1.03 7.49
C ARG A 157 -16.93 -0.02 8.24
N TRP A 158 -16.66 -1.31 8.02
CA TRP A 158 -17.32 -2.40 8.76
C TRP A 158 -16.96 -2.32 10.25
N HIS A 159 -15.70 -2.05 10.58
CA HIS A 159 -15.26 -1.88 11.98
C HIS A 159 -16.00 -0.73 12.67
N GLU A 160 -16.12 0.45 12.03
CA GLU A 160 -16.90 1.56 12.58
C GLU A 160 -18.37 1.18 12.85
N LEU A 161 -19.00 0.46 11.91
CA LEU A 161 -20.39 0.01 12.06
C LEU A 161 -20.54 -1.02 13.19
N GLU A 162 -19.55 -1.90 13.38
CA GLU A 162 -19.52 -2.87 14.48
C GLU A 162 -19.40 -2.18 15.84
N GLU A 163 -18.54 -1.17 15.96
CA GLU A 163 -18.38 -0.37 17.18
C GLU A 163 -19.67 0.39 17.52
N MET A 164 -20.28 1.07 16.54
CA MET A 164 -21.55 1.76 16.71
C MET A 164 -22.70 0.80 17.10
N SER A 165 -22.69 -0.43 16.58
CA SER A 165 -23.66 -1.47 16.95
C SER A 165 -23.49 -1.93 18.40
N LYS A 166 -22.25 -2.15 18.85
CA LYS A 166 -21.91 -2.52 20.24
C LYS A 166 -22.31 -1.43 21.24
N GLU A 167 -21.97 -0.17 20.97
CA GLU A 167 -22.32 0.97 21.84
C GLU A 167 -23.84 1.18 21.96
N ALA A 168 -24.60 0.82 20.92
CA ALA A 168 -26.04 1.00 20.89
C ALA A 168 -26.85 -0.14 21.55
N GLY A 169 -26.16 -1.21 22.00
CA GLY A 169 -26.74 -2.41 22.61
C GLY A 169 -26.35 -2.64 24.08
N GLY A 170 -25.57 -1.74 24.68
CA GLY A 170 -25.34 -1.65 26.14
C GLY A 170 -26.27 -0.64 26.79
#